data_AF-A0A7W9M2P5-F1
#
_entry.id   AF-A0A7W9M2P5-F1
#
_cell.length_a   1.000
_cell.length_b   1.000
_cell.length_c   1.000
_cell.angle_alpha   90.00
_cell.angle_beta   90.00
_cell.angle_gamma   90.00
#
_symmetry.space_group_name_H-M   'P 1'
#
loop_
_entity.id
_entity.type
_entity.pdbx_description
1 polymer ?
#
loop_
_entity_poly.entity_id
_entity_poly.type
_entity_poly.pdbx_seq_one_letter_code
_entity_poly.pdbx_strand_id
1 'polypeptide(L)'
;MVASLALLVGAGVGQAAINAPAVTDDYLFSKSLAQFASIRTQRPYSTQLDWSSDGCSWSPDNPFGFKFLPACHRHDFGYRNYKRQGRFNETTRLRIDNNFKSDMYHQCAGNWSCNRTADAYYQAVRQFGAS
;
A
#
# COMPACT_ATOMS: atom_id res chain seq x y z
N MET A 1 -18.43 -35.35 -43.32
CA MET A 1 -17.55 -34.53 -42.46
C MET A 1 -18.45 -33.70 -41.56
N VAL A 2 -18.56 -34.04 -40.27
CA VAL A 2 -19.43 -33.31 -39.33
C VAL A 2 -18.50 -32.46 -38.47
N ALA A 3 -18.58 -31.14 -38.64
CA ALA A 3 -17.80 -30.18 -37.87
C ALA A 3 -18.53 -29.89 -36.55
N SER A 4 -18.00 -30.39 -35.44
CA SER A 4 -18.51 -30.10 -34.10
C SER A 4 -18.08 -28.70 -33.68
N LEU A 5 -19.06 -27.81 -33.49
CA LEU A 5 -18.87 -26.48 -32.91
C LEU A 5 -18.66 -26.61 -31.40
N ALA A 6 -17.44 -26.39 -30.92
CA ALA A 6 -17.16 -26.31 -29.49
C ALA A 6 -17.49 -24.89 -28.99
N LEU A 7 -18.59 -24.77 -28.22
CA LEU A 7 -18.90 -23.57 -27.45
C LEU A 7 -17.91 -23.45 -26.29
N LEU A 8 -16.96 -22.52 -26.41
CA LEU A 8 -16.10 -22.11 -25.31
C LEU A 8 -16.93 -21.29 -24.32
N VAL A 9 -17.42 -21.94 -23.27
CA VAL A 9 -17.99 -21.26 -22.11
C VAL A 9 -16.82 -20.59 -21.37
N GLY A 10 -16.60 -19.30 -21.61
CA GLY A 10 -15.70 -18.49 -20.82
C GLY A 10 -16.25 -18.35 -19.41
N ALA A 11 -15.80 -19.21 -18.50
CA ALA A 11 -16.03 -19.02 -17.07
C ALA A 11 -15.27 -17.76 -16.64
N GLY A 12 -15.98 -16.64 -16.54
CA GLY A 12 -15.52 -15.52 -15.74
C GLY A 12 -15.34 -16.02 -14.31
N VAL A 13 -14.09 -16.27 -13.92
CA VAL A 13 -13.75 -16.62 -12.54
C VAL A 13 -14.09 -15.42 -11.67
N GLY A 14 -15.30 -15.40 -11.10
CA GLY A 14 -15.62 -14.49 -10.02
C GLY A 14 -14.61 -14.72 -8.90
N GLN A 15 -13.79 -13.71 -8.56
CA GLN A 15 -12.90 -13.82 -7.41
C GLN A 15 -13.73 -14.12 -6.17
N ALA A 16 -13.41 -15.20 -5.47
CA ALA A 16 -14.02 -15.52 -4.19
C ALA A 16 -13.87 -14.33 -3.23
N ALA A 17 -14.91 -14.06 -2.44
CA ALA A 17 -14.85 -13.04 -1.40
C ALA A 17 -13.74 -13.37 -0.39
N ILE A 18 -12.85 -12.41 -0.13
CA ILE A 18 -11.76 -12.55 0.84
C ILE A 18 -12.14 -11.92 2.18
N ASN A 19 -11.43 -12.30 3.24
CA ASN A 19 -11.36 -11.48 4.46
C ASN A 19 -10.47 -10.26 4.17
N ALA A 20 -11.06 -9.20 3.61
CA ALA A 20 -10.34 -8.00 3.20
C ALA A 20 -9.52 -7.35 4.32
N PRO A 21 -10.03 -7.21 5.57
CA PRO A 21 -9.21 -6.75 6.69
C PRO A 21 -7.96 -7.61 6.95
N ALA A 22 -8.10 -8.94 6.97
CA ALA A 22 -6.96 -9.82 7.22
C ALA A 22 -5.90 -9.76 6.12
N VAL A 23 -6.31 -9.71 4.85
CA VAL A 23 -5.37 -9.57 3.71
C VAL A 23 -4.70 -8.20 3.72
N THR A 24 -5.43 -7.14 4.06
CA THR A 24 -4.86 -5.80 4.21
C THR A 24 -3.77 -5.78 5.28
N ASP A 25 -4.03 -6.41 6.43
CA ASP A 25 -3.09 -6.45 7.55
C ASP A 25 -1.86 -7.31 7.24
N ASP A 26 -2.04 -8.45 6.55
CA ASP A 26 -0.93 -9.26 6.06
C ASP A 26 -0.01 -8.44 5.13
N TYR A 27 -0.58 -7.72 4.15
CA TYR A 27 0.19 -6.93 3.19
C TYR A 27 0.90 -5.74 3.82
N LEU A 28 0.30 -5.12 4.85
CA LEU A 28 0.90 -3.99 5.55
C LEU A 28 2.00 -4.41 6.52
N PHE A 29 1.74 -5.40 7.36
CA PHE A 29 2.54 -5.63 8.57
C PHE A 29 3.32 -6.95 8.57
N SER A 30 2.96 -7.90 7.70
CA SER A 30 3.64 -9.21 7.63
C SER A 30 4.54 -9.34 6.39
N LYS A 31 4.40 -8.46 5.39
CA LYS A 31 5.26 -8.44 4.21
C LYS A 31 6.39 -7.43 4.36
N SER A 32 7.58 -7.77 3.85
CA SER A 32 8.62 -6.78 3.62
C SER A 32 8.17 -5.75 2.58
N LEU A 33 8.81 -4.59 2.55
CA LEU A 33 8.48 -3.55 1.57
C LEU A 33 8.66 -4.05 0.12
N ALA A 34 9.70 -4.85 -0.13
CA ALA A 34 9.95 -5.46 -1.43
C ALA A 34 8.86 -6.47 -1.82
N GLN A 35 8.40 -7.29 -0.87
CA GLN A 35 7.28 -8.21 -1.10
C GLN A 35 5.99 -7.45 -1.40
N PHE A 36 5.69 -6.40 -0.63
CA PHE A 36 4.53 -5.55 -0.90
C PHE A 36 4.63 -4.89 -2.28
N ALA A 37 5.79 -4.35 -2.66
CA ALA A 37 5.99 -3.76 -3.97
C ALA A 37 5.71 -4.76 -5.10
N SER A 38 6.16 -6.01 -4.95
CA SER A 38 5.84 -7.09 -5.90
C SER A 38 4.34 -7.39 -5.96
N ILE A 39 3.69 -7.57 -4.80
CA ILE A 39 2.24 -7.81 -4.71
C ILE A 39 1.45 -6.67 -5.38
N ARG A 40 1.85 -5.42 -5.13
CA ARG A 40 1.22 -4.23 -5.71
C ARG A 40 1.25 -4.23 -7.23
N THR A 41 2.27 -4.79 -7.88
CA THR A 41 2.29 -4.89 -9.36
C THR A 41 1.17 -5.78 -9.90
N GLN A 42 0.77 -6.80 -9.14
CA GLN A 42 -0.26 -7.76 -9.52
C GLN A 42 -1.67 -7.30 -9.13
N ARG A 43 -1.77 -6.40 -8.13
CA ARG A 43 -3.04 -5.86 -7.61
C ARG A 43 -4.07 -6.96 -7.31
N PRO A 44 -3.71 -8.01 -6.55
CA PRO A 44 -4.64 -9.10 -6.27
C PRO A 44 -5.89 -8.57 -5.57
N TYR A 45 -7.04 -9.20 -5.86
CA TYR A 45 -8.34 -8.81 -5.30
C TYR A 45 -8.70 -7.34 -5.58
N SER A 46 -8.38 -6.82 -6.78
CA SER A 46 -8.58 -5.40 -7.14
C SER A 46 -10.01 -4.88 -7.05
N THR A 47 -11.01 -5.75 -7.04
CA THR A 47 -12.42 -5.40 -6.79
C THR A 47 -12.73 -5.25 -5.29
N GLN A 48 -11.95 -5.90 -4.43
CA GLN A 48 -12.18 -5.99 -2.99
C GLN A 48 -11.21 -5.12 -2.17
N LEU A 49 -10.03 -4.83 -2.70
CA LEU A 49 -9.01 -3.96 -2.11
C LEU A 49 -8.78 -2.72 -2.97
N ASP A 50 -8.52 -1.59 -2.31
CA ASP A 50 -8.14 -0.35 -2.99
C ASP A 50 -6.62 -0.30 -3.22
N TRP A 51 -6.21 -0.31 -4.49
CA TRP A 51 -4.81 -0.21 -4.92
C TRP A 51 -4.45 1.17 -5.45
N SER A 52 -5.39 2.12 -5.50
CA SER A 52 -5.11 3.49 -5.92
C SER A 52 -4.08 4.13 -4.99
N SER A 53 -3.28 5.05 -5.54
CA SER A 53 -2.20 5.71 -4.84
C SER A 53 -1.82 6.95 -5.62
N ASP A 54 -1.66 8.04 -4.89
CA ASP A 54 -1.04 9.29 -5.34
C ASP A 54 0.44 9.33 -4.95
N GLY A 55 0.96 8.28 -4.29
CA GLY A 55 2.37 8.16 -3.95
C GLY A 55 2.76 9.26 -2.97
N CYS A 56 3.95 9.83 -3.13
CA CYS A 56 4.44 10.87 -2.22
C CYS A 56 3.97 12.29 -2.61
N SER A 57 2.82 12.45 -3.29
CA SER A 57 2.37 13.73 -3.89
C SER A 57 2.26 14.90 -2.90
N TRP A 58 1.97 14.62 -1.63
CA TRP A 58 1.84 15.63 -0.57
C TRP A 58 3.11 15.79 0.26
N SER A 59 4.19 15.15 -0.15
CA SER A 59 5.45 15.21 0.57
C SER A 59 6.24 16.45 0.14
N PRO A 60 7.04 17.04 1.06
CA PRO A 60 7.94 18.13 0.69
C PRO A 60 8.83 17.70 -0.46
N ASP A 61 9.20 18.67 -1.31
CA ASP A 61 10.16 18.48 -2.40
C ASP A 61 11.30 17.58 -1.92
N ASN A 62 11.70 16.62 -2.75
CA ASN A 62 12.71 15.61 -2.43
C ASN A 62 14.06 16.05 -3.03
N PRO A 63 14.76 17.04 -2.44
CA PRO A 63 15.98 17.62 -3.03
C PRO A 63 17.13 16.61 -3.12
N PHE A 64 17.00 15.45 -2.46
CA PHE A 64 18.03 14.42 -2.38
C PHE A 64 17.71 13.16 -3.20
N GLY A 65 16.53 13.09 -3.84
CA GLY A 65 16.16 11.98 -4.72
C GLY A 65 15.98 10.63 -4.02
N PHE A 66 15.66 10.61 -2.71
CA PHE A 66 15.42 9.36 -1.98
C PHE A 66 14.21 8.60 -2.53
N LYS A 67 14.30 7.27 -2.60
CA LYS A 67 13.35 6.42 -3.32
C LYS A 67 12.13 5.99 -2.49
N PHE A 68 11.51 6.91 -1.74
CA PHE A 68 10.39 6.61 -0.83
C PHE A 68 9.07 6.18 -1.47
N LEU A 69 8.96 6.22 -2.80
CA LEU A 69 7.73 5.86 -3.52
C LEU A 69 7.12 4.51 -3.10
N PRO A 70 7.87 3.39 -2.94
CA PRO A 70 7.31 2.14 -2.44
C PRO A 70 6.71 2.25 -1.03
N ALA A 71 7.32 3.05 -0.14
CA ALA A 71 6.80 3.29 1.21
C ALA A 71 5.48 4.07 1.14
N CYS A 72 5.43 5.13 0.32
CA CYS A 72 4.21 5.92 0.09
C CYS A 72 3.08 5.06 -0.49
N HIS A 73 3.39 4.19 -1.47
CA HIS A 73 2.43 3.24 -2.01
C HIS A 73 1.81 2.31 -0.95
N ARG A 74 2.61 1.88 0.04
CA ARG A 74 2.14 1.02 1.13
C ARG A 74 1.32 1.79 2.16
N HIS A 75 1.73 3.02 2.45
CA HIS A 75 0.99 3.94 3.30
C HIS A 75 -0.41 4.25 2.73
N ASP A 76 -0.48 4.61 1.45
CA ASP A 76 -1.74 4.86 0.73
C ASP A 76 -2.65 3.64 0.74
N PHE A 77 -2.09 2.45 0.46
CA PHE A 77 -2.83 1.20 0.51
C PHE A 77 -3.46 1.00 1.90
N GLY A 78 -2.71 1.25 2.97
CA GLY A 78 -3.23 1.16 4.33
C GLY A 78 -4.36 2.16 4.60
N TYR A 79 -4.14 3.45 4.29
CA TYR A 79 -5.13 4.50 4.53
C TYR A 79 -6.44 4.23 3.79
N ARG A 80 -6.36 3.97 2.50
CA ARG A 80 -7.54 3.79 1.64
C ARG A 80 -8.33 2.55 2.03
N ASN A 81 -7.66 1.43 2.29
CA ASN A 81 -8.34 0.21 2.69
C ASN A 81 -8.92 0.29 4.09
N TYR A 82 -8.20 0.84 5.08
CA TYR A 82 -8.75 0.99 6.44
C TYR A 82 -9.97 1.93 6.47
N LYS A 83 -9.96 3.00 5.67
CA LYS A 83 -11.12 3.91 5.53
C LYS A 83 -12.30 3.19 4.90
N ARG A 84 -12.10 2.52 3.75
CA ARG A 84 -13.13 1.73 3.07
C ARG A 84 -13.69 0.60 3.94
N GLN A 85 -12.87 0.05 4.84
CA GLN A 85 -13.24 -1.03 5.77
C GLN A 85 -13.85 -0.52 7.09
N GLY A 86 -14.07 0.79 7.25
CA GLY A 86 -14.72 1.37 8.45
C GLY A 86 -13.90 1.22 9.74
N ARG A 87 -12.59 1.04 9.64
CA ARG A 87 -11.69 0.79 10.78
C ARG A 87 -10.51 1.77 10.86
N PHE A 88 -10.63 2.91 10.18
CA PHE A 88 -9.66 3.99 10.24
C PHE A 88 -9.95 4.91 11.44
N ASN A 89 -9.09 4.83 12.46
CA ASN A 89 -9.14 5.62 13.69
C ASN A 89 -7.70 5.97 14.11
N GLU A 90 -7.50 6.82 15.13
CA GLU A 90 -6.14 7.25 15.51
C GLU A 90 -5.18 6.10 15.84
N THR A 91 -5.65 5.05 16.52
CA THR A 91 -4.82 3.89 16.86
C THR A 91 -4.32 3.17 15.60
N THR A 92 -5.20 2.94 14.64
CA THR A 92 -4.85 2.25 13.39
C THR A 92 -4.06 3.16 12.44
N ARG A 93 -4.39 4.45 12.40
CA ARG A 93 -3.63 5.49 11.69
C ARG A 93 -2.19 5.55 12.17
N LEU A 94 -1.99 5.65 13.49
CA LEU A 94 -0.65 5.63 14.10
C LEU A 94 0.13 4.37 13.73
N ARG A 95 -0.53 3.20 13.72
CA ARG A 95 0.12 1.94 13.33
C ARG A 95 0.57 1.96 11.87
N ILE A 96 -0.24 2.51 10.96
CA ILE A 96 0.12 2.65 9.54
C ILE A 96 1.26 3.66 9.36
N ASP A 97 1.21 4.80 10.05
CA ASP A 97 2.24 5.83 9.98
C ASP A 97 3.59 5.34 10.52
N ASN A 98 3.58 4.56 11.60
CA ASN A 98 4.79 3.91 12.12
C ASN A 98 5.38 2.91 11.13
N ASN A 99 4.54 2.14 10.45
CA ASN A 99 4.99 1.22 9.40
C ASN A 99 5.62 1.97 8.22
N PHE A 100 5.03 3.10 7.82
CA PHE A 100 5.57 3.98 6.80
C PHE A 100 6.94 4.56 7.18
N LYS A 101 7.11 5.01 8.43
CA LYS A 101 8.41 5.45 8.93
C LYS A 101 9.44 4.32 8.86
N SER A 102 9.07 3.12 9.32
CA SER A 102 9.94 1.93 9.27
C SER A 102 10.38 1.61 7.84
N ASP A 103 9.48 1.71 6.87
CA ASP A 103 9.79 1.50 5.45
C ASP A 103 10.81 2.49 4.89
N MET A 104 10.60 3.77 5.16
CA MET A 104 11.54 4.80 4.73
C MET A 104 12.91 4.60 5.38
N TYR A 105 12.96 4.30 6.69
CA TYR A 105 14.20 4.00 7.40
C TYR A 105 14.93 2.77 6.82
N HIS A 106 14.19 1.74 6.44
CA HIS A 106 14.76 0.57 5.78
C HIS A 106 15.42 0.95 4.45
N GLN A 107 14.77 1.79 3.64
CA GLN A 107 15.36 2.28 2.39
C GLN A 107 16.56 3.21 2.60
N CYS A 108 16.58 3.95 3.71
CA CYS A 108 17.69 4.81 4.05
C CYS A 108 18.97 4.04 4.41
N ALA A 109 18.87 2.79 4.86
CA ALA A 109 20.02 1.94 5.21
C ALA A 109 21.05 2.65 6.12
N GLY A 110 20.57 3.45 7.08
CA GLY A 110 21.42 4.20 8.02
C GLY A 110 21.94 5.55 7.52
N ASN A 111 21.64 5.94 6.27
CA ASN A 111 21.98 7.27 5.77
C ASN A 111 21.28 8.36 6.60
N TRP A 112 22.08 9.24 7.20
CA TRP A 112 21.59 10.24 8.15
C TRP A 112 20.64 11.26 7.52
N SER A 113 20.96 11.82 6.36
CA SER A 113 20.10 12.82 5.71
C SER A 113 18.80 12.18 5.23
N CYS A 114 18.86 10.95 4.71
CA CYS A 114 17.68 10.17 4.38
C CYS A 114 16.77 9.94 5.58
N ASN A 115 17.32 9.51 6.73
CA ASN A 115 16.53 9.31 7.94
C ASN A 115 15.88 10.61 8.43
N ARG A 116 16.55 11.76 8.28
CA ARG A 116 15.96 13.07 8.60
C ARG A 116 14.83 13.43 7.64
N THR A 117 14.95 13.12 6.36
CA THR A 117 13.83 13.28 5.42
C THR A 117 12.68 12.34 5.76
N ALA A 118 12.96 11.09 6.14
CA ALA A 118 11.94 10.13 6.58
C ALA A 118 11.20 10.60 7.85
N ASP A 119 11.92 11.21 8.80
CA ASP A 119 11.33 11.85 9.98
C ASP A 119 10.36 12.97 9.57
N ALA A 120 10.75 13.84 8.63
CA ALA A 120 9.90 14.93 8.15
C ALA A 120 8.63 14.41 7.47
N TYR A 121 8.76 13.36 6.64
CA TYR A 121 7.61 12.70 5.99
C TYR A 121 6.65 12.10 7.03
N TYR A 122 7.20 11.40 8.03
CA TYR A 122 6.39 10.85 9.13
C TYR A 122 5.64 11.95 9.90
N GLN A 123 6.31 13.05 10.26
CA GLN A 123 5.67 14.14 10.99
C GLN A 123 4.57 14.81 10.15
N ALA A 124 4.79 14.99 8.85
CA ALA A 124 3.78 15.56 7.96
C ALA A 124 2.50 14.71 7.93
N VAL A 125 2.61 13.38 7.76
CA VAL A 125 1.41 12.52 7.78
C VAL A 125 0.74 12.47 9.15
N ARG A 126 1.51 12.53 10.26
CA ARG A 126 0.93 12.62 11.62
C ARG A 126 0.13 13.91 11.82
N GLN A 127 0.64 15.04 11.35
CA GLN A 127 0.03 16.36 11.50
C GLN A 127 -1.19 16.55 10.56
N PHE A 128 -1.09 16.12 9.30
CA PHE A 128 -2.03 16.51 8.24
C PHE A 128 -2.84 15.34 7.64
N GLY A 129 -2.46 14.08 7.89
CA GLY A 129 -3.07 12.90 7.27
C GLY A 129 -4.44 12.47 7.86
N ALA A 130 -5.06 13.27 8.72
CA ALA A 130 -6.28 12.89 9.43
C ALA A 130 -7.60 13.09 8.65
N SER A 131 -7.56 13.41 7.35
CA SER A 131 -8.76 13.55 6.50
C SER A 131 -9.26 12.21 5.99
#